data_AF-A0A832Z5B4-F1
#
_entry.id   AF-A0A832Z5B4-F1
#
_cell.length_a   1.000
_cell.length_b   1.000
_cell.length_c   1.000
_cell.angle_alpha   90.00
_cell.angle_beta   90.00
_cell.angle_gamma   90.00
#
_symmetry.space_group_name_H-M   'P 1'
#
loop_
_entity.id
_entity.type
_entity.pdbx_description
1 polymer ?
#
loop_
_entity_poly.entity_id
_entity_poly.type
_entity_poly.pdbx_seq_one_letter_code
_entity_poly.pdbx_strand_id
1 'polypeptide(L)'
;MAPVYLKHGGVWLRIKEVYSVYTSSKRRKKSRTTSSQQSLVAEMVEKPETNGLRYVESMIISSSKISRFIARLHLAAPRVVAVVEPYGDDYIVKFYGKTKQDALEAKKLGERIARELQVRGSTVEEEEEAEAEEVEEE
;
A
#
# COMPACT_ATOMS: atom_id res chain seq x y z
N MET A 1 11.14 -11.20 -9.36
CA MET A 1 10.27 -10.23 -8.66
C MET A 1 9.58 -9.40 -9.73
N ALA A 2 8.26 -9.40 -9.80
CA ALA A 2 7.58 -8.59 -10.80
C ALA A 2 7.53 -7.11 -10.38
N PRO A 3 7.65 -6.18 -11.33
CA PRO A 3 7.66 -4.75 -11.03
C PRO A 3 6.28 -4.22 -10.63
N VAL A 4 6.29 -3.23 -9.73
CA VAL A 4 5.13 -2.40 -9.40
C VAL A 4 5.35 -1.01 -9.97
N TYR A 5 4.37 -0.48 -10.70
CA TYR A 5 4.39 0.84 -11.30
C TYR A 5 3.34 1.74 -10.67
N LEU A 6 3.67 3.02 -10.49
CA LEU A 6 2.77 4.07 -10.03
C LEU A 6 2.75 5.20 -11.05
N LYS A 7 1.55 5.64 -11.44
CA LYS A 7 1.37 6.88 -12.21
C LYS A 7 1.18 8.05 -11.26
N HIS A 8 2.07 9.03 -11.33
CA HIS A 8 1.99 10.25 -10.53
C HIS A 8 2.39 11.46 -11.36
N GLY A 9 1.56 12.51 -11.39
CA GLY A 9 1.86 13.75 -12.11
C GLY A 9 2.14 13.57 -13.62
N GLY A 10 1.50 12.58 -14.27
CA GLY A 10 1.73 12.26 -15.68
C GLY A 10 2.98 11.42 -15.96
N VAL A 11 3.77 11.09 -14.93
CA VAL A 11 4.98 10.28 -15.04
C VAL A 11 4.73 8.86 -14.52
N TRP A 12 5.41 7.89 -15.10
CA TRP A 12 5.44 6.52 -14.61
C TRP A 12 6.66 6.30 -13.72
N LEU A 13 6.39 5.75 -12.54
CA LEU A 13 7.40 5.45 -11.53
C LEU A 13 7.44 3.94 -11.29
N ARG A 14 8.58 3.30 -11.54
CA ARG A 14 8.84 1.91 -11.20
C ARG A 14 9.38 1.83 -9.78
N ILE A 15 8.70 1.13 -8.89
CA ILE A 15 9.18 0.95 -7.52
C ILE A 15 10.39 0.00 -7.53
N LYS A 16 11.52 0.49 -7.01
CA LYS A 16 12.78 -0.26 -6.94
C LYS A 16 12.95 -0.85 -5.54
N GLU A 17 12.85 -0.01 -4.52
CA GLU A 17 13.15 -0.37 -3.14
C GLU A 17 12.13 0.25 -2.19
N VAL A 18 11.98 -0.42 -1.04
CA VAL A 18 11.10 0.01 0.05
C VAL A 18 11.94 -0.03 1.31
N TYR A 19 12.05 1.10 2.00
CA TYR A 19 12.77 1.20 3.26
C TYR A 19 11.84 1.64 4.38
N SER A 20 12.02 1.08 5.56
CA SER A 20 11.39 1.57 6.79
C SER A 20 12.40 2.42 7.56
N VAL A 21 12.08 3.70 7.73
CA VAL A 21 12.85 4.57 8.62
C VAL A 21 12.23 4.48 10.00
N TYR A 22 13.00 3.98 10.96
CA TYR A 22 12.59 3.91 12.36
C TYR A 22 13.15 5.12 13.11
N THR A 23 12.30 6.12 13.36
CA THR A 23 12.65 7.21 14.26
C THR A 23 12.35 6.77 15.69
N SER A 24 13.36 6.35 16.46
CA SER A 24 13.19 6.10 17.90
C SER A 24 13.41 7.41 18.66
N SER A 25 12.32 8.08 19.06
CA SER A 25 12.41 9.18 20.03
C SER A 25 12.52 8.57 21.43
N LYS A 26 13.69 8.70 22.08
CA LYS A 26 13.87 8.34 23.49
C LYS A 26 13.15 9.35 24.40
N ARG A 27 11.82 9.25 24.52
CA ARG A 27 11.09 9.89 25.63
C ARG A 27 11.02 8.91 26.82
N ARG A 28 11.56 9.34 27.97
CA ARG A 28 11.45 8.62 29.24
C ARG A 28 9.97 8.51 29.63
N LYS A 29 9.51 7.27 29.84
CA LYS A 29 8.19 6.80 30.30
C LYS A 29 7.07 6.82 29.23
N LYS A 30 6.48 5.64 29.00
CA LYS A 30 5.49 5.24 27.98
C LYS A 30 6.09 5.05 26.56
N SER A 31 6.49 3.81 26.26
CA SER A 31 6.88 3.35 24.92
C SER A 31 5.63 3.31 24.03
N ARG A 32 5.33 4.41 23.34
CA ARG A 32 4.37 4.40 22.22
C ARG A 32 5.11 3.87 21.00
N THR A 33 4.68 2.73 20.45
CA THR A 33 5.28 2.12 19.27
C THR A 33 5.22 3.13 18.11
N THR A 34 6.37 3.66 17.70
CA THR A 34 6.43 4.68 16.64
C THR A 34 5.89 4.11 15.33
N SER A 35 5.05 4.88 14.64
CA SER A 35 4.60 4.56 13.29
C SER A 35 5.81 4.47 12.34
N SER A 36 6.03 3.32 11.72
CA SER A 36 7.08 3.18 10.71
C SER A 36 6.67 3.96 9.46
N GLN A 37 7.38 5.02 9.12
CA GLN A 37 7.22 5.66 7.81
C GLN A 37 7.90 4.76 6.76
N GLN A 38 7.10 4.27 5.82
CA GLN A 38 7.60 3.54 4.66
C GLN A 38 7.98 4.55 3.59
N SER A 39 9.25 4.57 3.22
CA SER A 39 9.77 5.37 2.11
C SER A 39 9.86 4.48 0.87
N LEU A 40 9.29 4.95 -0.24
CA LEU A 40 9.35 4.29 -1.54
C LEU A 40 10.44 4.94 -2.38
N VAL A 41 11.37 4.13 -2.90
CA VAL A 41 12.34 4.57 -3.90
C VAL A 41 11.85 4.09 -5.26
N ALA A 42 11.71 5.03 -6.18
CA ALA A 42 11.20 4.74 -7.52
C ALA A 42 12.11 5.33 -8.60
N GLU A 43 12.14 4.65 -9.74
CA GLU A 43 12.81 5.08 -10.96
C GLU A 43 11.78 5.56 -11.98
N MET A 44 12.04 6.70 -12.61
CA MET A 44 11.18 7.20 -13.68
C MET A 44 11.34 6.33 -14.93
N VAL A 45 10.22 5.90 -15.49
CA VAL A 45 10.17 5.12 -16.73
C VAL A 45 9.22 5.78 -17.73
N GLU A 46 9.38 5.50 -19.01
CA GLU A 46 8.48 6.05 -20.05
C GLU A 46 7.11 5.37 -20.04
N LYS A 47 7.07 4.05 -19.78
CA LYS A 47 5.85 3.24 -19.77
C LYS A 47 6.02 1.98 -18.93
N PRO A 48 4.94 1.43 -18.35
CA PRO A 48 5.00 0.16 -17.65
C PRO A 48 5.26 -1.01 -18.61
N GLU A 49 6.07 -1.97 -18.17
CA GLU A 49 6.42 -3.18 -18.94
C GLU A 49 5.25 -4.19 -18.97
N THR A 50 4.17 -3.87 -19.65
CA THR A 50 2.98 -4.75 -19.77
C THR A 50 2.98 -5.63 -21.02
N ASN A 51 4.05 -5.59 -21.82
CA ASN A 51 4.15 -6.30 -23.09
C ASN A 51 4.02 -7.82 -22.89
N GLY A 52 3.09 -8.45 -23.63
CA GLY A 52 2.85 -9.89 -23.57
C GLY A 52 1.95 -10.36 -22.41
N LEU A 53 1.44 -9.45 -21.58
CA LEU A 53 0.46 -9.75 -20.53
C LEU A 53 -0.94 -9.48 -21.07
N ARG A 54 -1.80 -10.51 -21.09
CA ARG A 54 -3.12 -10.45 -21.74
C ARG A 54 -4.27 -10.32 -20.76
N TYR A 55 -4.11 -10.82 -19.55
CA TYR A 55 -5.17 -10.85 -18.55
C TYR A 55 -4.97 -9.72 -17.57
N VAL A 56 -6.06 -9.01 -17.28
CA VAL A 56 -6.07 -7.87 -16.37
C VAL A 56 -7.18 -8.07 -15.36
N GLU A 57 -6.80 -7.97 -14.08
CA GLU A 57 -7.73 -7.86 -12.97
C GLU A 57 -7.49 -6.54 -12.26
N SER A 58 -8.54 -5.91 -11.75
CA SER A 58 -8.44 -4.60 -11.10
C SER A 58 -9.12 -4.54 -9.74
N MET A 59 -8.59 -3.68 -8.88
CA MET A 59 -9.19 -3.30 -7.61
C MET A 59 -8.99 -1.80 -7.35
N ILE A 60 -9.84 -1.22 -6.52
CA ILE A 60 -9.73 0.18 -6.09
C ILE A 60 -9.11 0.23 -4.69
N ILE A 61 -8.28 1.22 -4.44
CA ILE A 61 -7.70 1.47 -3.13
C ILE A 61 -7.67 2.96 -2.80
N SER A 62 -7.92 3.27 -1.53
CA SER A 62 -7.97 4.65 -1.08
C SER A 62 -6.61 5.34 -1.19
N SER A 63 -6.64 6.61 -1.58
CA SER A 63 -5.44 7.47 -1.62
C SER A 63 -4.71 7.53 -0.27
N SER A 64 -5.42 7.46 0.84
CA SER A 64 -4.84 7.42 2.20
C SER A 64 -3.99 6.18 2.49
N LYS A 65 -4.20 5.07 1.76
CA LYS A 65 -3.54 3.78 2.01
C LYS A 65 -2.56 3.38 0.92
N ILE A 66 -2.54 4.10 -0.22
CA ILE A 66 -1.84 3.65 -1.42
C ILE A 66 -0.34 3.46 -1.20
N SER A 67 0.35 4.36 -0.50
CA SER A 67 1.79 4.26 -0.30
C SER A 67 2.16 3.00 0.50
N ARG A 68 1.40 2.71 1.57
CA ARG A 68 1.61 1.50 2.39
C ARG A 68 1.23 0.23 1.64
N PHE A 69 0.20 0.31 0.81
CA PHE A 69 -0.22 -0.79 -0.04
C PHE A 69 0.85 -1.14 -1.06
N ILE A 70 1.38 -0.16 -1.80
CA ILE A 70 2.44 -0.36 -2.78
C ILE A 70 3.68 -0.98 -2.11
N ALA A 71 4.07 -0.47 -0.95
CA ALA A 71 5.19 -1.02 -0.18
C ALA A 71 4.98 -2.51 0.16
N ARG A 72 3.82 -2.88 0.71
CA ARG A 72 3.51 -4.28 1.04
C ARG A 72 3.38 -5.16 -0.18
N LEU A 73 2.76 -4.65 -1.25
CA LEU A 73 2.62 -5.38 -2.50
C LEU A 73 3.98 -5.66 -3.13
N HIS A 74 4.88 -4.67 -3.16
CA HIS A 74 6.25 -4.85 -3.65
C HIS A 74 6.99 -5.92 -2.84
N LEU A 75 6.93 -5.85 -1.50
CA LEU A 75 7.58 -6.84 -0.62
C LEU A 75 6.98 -8.25 -0.73
N ALA A 76 5.69 -8.37 -1.02
CA ALA A 76 5.03 -9.65 -1.27
C ALA A 76 5.47 -10.29 -2.60
N ALA A 77 6.20 -9.55 -3.44
CA ALA A 77 6.81 -10.01 -4.69
C ALA A 77 5.82 -10.78 -5.60
N PRO A 78 4.74 -10.11 -6.08
CA PRO A 78 3.75 -10.75 -6.94
C PRO A 78 4.42 -11.34 -8.19
N ARG A 79 3.80 -12.38 -8.74
CA ARG A 79 4.22 -12.99 -10.01
C ARG A 79 3.78 -12.20 -11.24
N VAL A 80 3.05 -11.11 -11.04
CA VAL A 80 2.41 -10.30 -12.07
C VAL A 80 2.87 -8.85 -11.99
N VAL A 81 2.77 -8.14 -13.12
CA VAL A 81 3.04 -6.70 -13.15
C VAL A 81 1.84 -5.97 -12.54
N ALA A 82 2.09 -5.12 -11.55
CA ALA A 82 1.05 -4.27 -10.96
C ALA A 82 1.22 -2.84 -11.44
N VAL A 83 0.14 -2.22 -11.91
CA VAL A 83 0.11 -0.82 -12.36
C VAL A 83 -0.93 -0.08 -11.54
N VAL A 84 -0.50 0.98 -10.88
CA VAL A 84 -1.34 1.84 -10.05
C VAL A 84 -1.57 3.16 -10.79
N GLU A 85 -2.82 3.51 -11.01
CA GLU A 85 -3.22 4.75 -11.68
C GLU A 85 -4.20 5.55 -10.81
N PRO A 86 -4.20 6.90 -10.89
CA PRO A 86 -5.22 7.71 -10.24
C PRO A 86 -6.61 7.38 -10.84
N TYR A 87 -7.61 7.32 -9.97
CA TYR A 87 -9.01 7.05 -10.31
C TYR A 87 -9.93 7.89 -9.41
N GLY A 88 -10.34 9.06 -9.89
CA GLY A 88 -11.03 10.04 -9.04
C GLY A 88 -10.14 10.47 -7.88
N ASP A 89 -10.67 10.39 -6.66
CA ASP A 89 -9.95 10.67 -5.40
C ASP A 89 -9.13 9.46 -4.88
N ASP A 90 -9.30 8.31 -5.53
CA ASP A 90 -8.69 7.04 -5.18
C ASP A 90 -7.68 6.59 -6.24
N TYR A 91 -7.18 5.37 -6.11
CA TYR A 91 -6.31 4.73 -7.08
C TYR A 91 -6.90 3.40 -7.55
N ILE A 92 -6.77 3.12 -8.84
CA ILE A 92 -7.04 1.79 -9.41
C ILE A 92 -5.71 1.03 -9.55
N VAL A 93 -5.71 -0.20 -9.06
CA VAL A 93 -4.59 -1.12 -9.19
C VAL A 93 -4.98 -2.17 -10.22
N LYS A 94 -4.20 -2.28 -11.29
CA LYS A 94 -4.36 -3.24 -12.37
C LYS A 94 -3.25 -4.28 -12.30
N PHE A 95 -3.63 -5.55 -12.22
CA PHE A 95 -2.74 -6.70 -12.18
C PHE A 95 -2.70 -7.37 -13.54
N TYR A 96 -1.54 -7.33 -14.20
CA TYR A 96 -1.31 -7.87 -15.53
C TYR A 96 -0.63 -9.23 -15.44
N GLY A 97 -1.35 -10.28 -15.84
CA GLY A 97 -0.88 -11.67 -15.82
C GLY A 97 -0.71 -12.27 -17.22
N LYS A 98 0.16 -13.29 -17.32
CA LYS A 98 0.24 -14.16 -18.50
C LYS A 98 -0.98 -15.10 -18.57
N THR A 99 -1.46 -15.55 -17.42
CA THR A 99 -2.67 -16.36 -17.29
C THR A 99 -3.74 -15.62 -16.49
N LYS A 100 -5.00 -16.02 -16.68
CA LYS A 100 -6.13 -15.51 -15.88
C LYS A 100 -5.98 -15.83 -14.39
N GLN A 101 -5.43 -17.00 -14.07
CA GLN A 101 -5.22 -17.43 -12.69
C GLN A 101 -4.18 -16.55 -11.99
N ASP A 102 -3.06 -16.22 -12.64
CA ASP A 102 -2.04 -15.35 -12.05
C ASP A 102 -2.61 -13.96 -11.70
N ALA A 103 -3.39 -13.38 -12.62
CA ALA A 103 -4.03 -12.07 -12.41
C ALA A 103 -5.03 -12.12 -11.24
N LEU A 104 -5.82 -13.20 -11.14
CA LEU A 104 -6.81 -13.39 -10.08
C LEU A 104 -6.16 -13.62 -8.71
N GLU A 105 -5.09 -14.42 -8.64
CA GLU A 105 -4.34 -14.65 -7.40
C GLU A 105 -3.70 -13.37 -6.90
N ALA A 106 -3.14 -12.56 -7.81
CA ALA A 106 -2.57 -11.27 -7.46
C ALA A 106 -3.62 -10.28 -6.96
N LYS A 107 -4.82 -10.25 -7.56
CA LYS A 107 -5.94 -9.47 -7.06
C LYS A 107 -6.32 -9.89 -5.64
N LYS A 108 -6.47 -11.19 -5.38
CA LYS A 108 -6.78 -11.72 -4.04
C LYS A 108 -5.71 -11.36 -3.01
N LEU A 109 -4.43 -11.37 -3.43
CA LEU A 109 -3.32 -10.92 -2.59
C LEU A 109 -3.42 -9.42 -2.30
N GLY A 110 -3.74 -8.60 -3.30
CA GLY A 110 -4.02 -7.17 -3.14
C GLY A 110 -5.17 -6.91 -2.17
N GLU A 111 -6.31 -7.59 -2.35
CA GLU A 111 -7.48 -7.47 -1.46
C GLU A 111 -7.14 -7.84 -0.01
N ARG A 112 -6.32 -8.88 0.20
CA ARG A 112 -5.82 -9.25 1.53
C ARG A 112 -4.99 -8.13 2.16
N ILE A 113 -4.03 -7.59 1.42
CA ILE A 113 -3.17 -6.49 1.89
C ILE A 113 -4.04 -5.27 2.23
N ALA A 114 -5.00 -4.92 1.37
CA ALA A 114 -5.90 -3.79 1.61
C ALA A 114 -6.72 -3.98 2.90
N ARG A 115 -7.23 -5.19 3.14
CA ARG A 115 -7.97 -5.53 4.37
C ARG A 115 -7.09 -5.42 5.62
N GLU A 116 -5.86 -5.93 5.57
CA GLU A 116 -4.90 -5.80 6.68
C GLU A 116 -4.57 -4.33 7.02
N LEU A 117 -4.52 -3.47 6.00
CA LEU A 117 -4.31 -2.04 6.18
C LEU A 117 -5.54 -1.32 6.74
N GLN A 118 -6.75 -1.88 6.58
CA GLN A 118 -7.97 -1.35 7.16
C GLN A 118 -8.06 -1.68 8.66
N VAL A 119 -7.83 -2.93 9.05
CA VAL A 119 -7.93 -3.37 10.46
C VAL A 119 -6.94 -2.63 11.37
N ARG A 120 -5.74 -2.31 10.86
CA ARG A 120 -4.75 -1.53 11.62
C ARG A 120 -5.10 -0.05 11.81
N GLY A 121 -6.08 0.48 11.08
CA GLY A 121 -6.62 1.83 11.32
C GLY A 121 -7.66 1.81 12.43
N SER A 122 -8.52 0.79 12.44
CA SER A 122 -9.63 0.67 13.40
C SER A 122 -9.18 0.48 14.85
N THR A 123 -8.07 -0.21 15.10
CA THR A 123 -7.56 -0.41 16.47
C THR A 123 -6.91 0.85 17.07
N VAL A 124 -6.71 1.92 16.30
CA VAL A 124 -6.16 3.18 16.83
C VAL A 124 -7.27 4.19 17.13
N GLU A 125 -8.45 4.06 16.52
CA GLU A 125 -9.58 4.96 16.77
C GLU A 125 -10.47 4.51 17.94
N GLU A 126 -10.52 3.21 18.30
CA GLU A 126 -11.30 2.75 19.47
C GLU A 126 -10.64 3.02 20.84
N GLU A 127 -9.33 3.34 20.90
CA GLU A 127 -8.67 3.68 22.17
C GLU A 127 -8.69 5.19 22.49
N GLU A 128 -9.08 6.06 21.56
CA GLU A 128 -9.09 7.51 21.79
C GLU A 128 -10.45 8.04 22.30
N GLU A 129 -11.56 7.32 22.09
CA GLU A 129 -12.88 7.68 22.66
C GLU A 129 -13.12 7.12 24.07
N ALA A 130 -12.43 6.06 24.49
CA ALA A 130 -12.66 5.44 25.81
C ALA A 130 -11.92 6.12 26.98
N GLU A 131 -10.88 6.94 26.72
CA GLU A 131 -10.09 7.58 27.80
C GLU A 131 -10.60 9.00 28.17
N ALA A 132 -11.64 9.50 27.50
CA ALA A 132 -12.20 10.84 27.74
C ALA A 132 -13.43 10.87 28.68
N GLU A 133 -14.05 9.72 29.00
CA GLU A 133 -15.32 9.68 29.75
C GLU A 133 -15.15 9.35 31.26
N GLU A 134 -13.94 9.07 31.77
CA GLU A 134 -13.72 8.71 33.19
C GLU A 134 -13.08 9.82 34.05
N VAL A 135 -13.10 11.09 33.65
CA VAL A 135 -12.51 12.19 34.45
C VAL A 135 -13.47 13.36 34.66
N GLU A 136 -14.68 13.08 35.11
CA GLU A 136 -15.50 14.05 35.86
C GLU A 136 -16.32 13.30 36.91
N GLU A 137 -15.80 13.17 38.13
CA GLU A 137 -16.56 13.29 39.39
C GLU A 137 -15.62 13.08 40.60
N GLU A 138 -15.09 14.19 41.15
CA GLU A 138 -14.87 14.36 42.59
C GLU A 138 -15.16 15.81 43.00
#